data_AF-A0AAU2TQY4-F1
#
_entry.id   AF-A0AAU2TQY4-F1
#
_cell.length_a   1.000
_cell.length_b   1.000
_cell.length_c   1.000
_cell.angle_alpha   90.00
_cell.angle_beta   90.00
_cell.angle_gamma   90.00
#
_symmetry.space_group_name_H-M   'P 1'
#
loop_
_entity.id
_entity.type
_entity.pdbx_description
1 polymer ?
#
loop_
_entity_poly.entity_id
_entity_poly.type
_entity_poly.pdbx_seq_one_letter_code
_entity_poly.pdbx_strand_id
1 'polypeptide(L)'
;MRIRRAITIGALLLMSASLTACGDDGDTGNSDGDGKSSASTGAGKGESGEPASTELPEASDMASIAYYLNQYGSCLDLTPGAEYDDSSLADRDPAWGDDNMTRDPAWGIKERAVCRDDYDDSSTLLVLSDMKKFQTSMHAGNYSSILIGKDFAVEPGGTETIEDLKASGLVALSCDPERRIPSGYKQEPAQVDGCVLTNYYAN
;
A
#
# COMPACT_ATOMS: atom_id res chain seq x y z
N MET A 1 -3.06 45.69 19.76
CA MET A 1 -3.99 45.47 20.89
C MET A 1 -4.04 43.97 21.15
N ARG A 2 -3.65 43.53 22.35
CA ARG A 2 -3.53 42.10 22.71
C ARG A 2 -4.85 41.65 23.35
N ILE A 3 -5.56 40.74 22.72
CA ILE A 3 -6.78 40.15 23.30
C ILE A 3 -6.52 38.66 23.50
N ARG A 4 -6.31 38.26 24.75
CA ARG A 4 -6.28 36.88 25.21
C ARG A 4 -7.72 36.45 25.47
N ARG A 5 -8.14 35.30 24.96
CA ARG A 5 -9.40 34.65 25.34
C ARG A 5 -9.13 33.25 25.88
N ALA A 6 -9.87 32.94 26.94
CA ALA A 6 -9.62 31.91 27.92
C ALA A 6 -10.00 30.50 27.45
N ILE A 7 -9.35 29.53 28.09
CA ILE A 7 -9.51 28.08 27.94
C ILE A 7 -10.76 27.63 28.70
N THR A 8 -11.58 26.79 28.08
CA THR A 8 -12.66 26.06 28.76
C THR A 8 -12.30 24.58 28.78
N ILE A 9 -12.08 24.05 29.98
CA ILE A 9 -11.84 22.64 30.28
C ILE A 9 -13.19 21.93 30.30
N GLY A 10 -13.39 20.96 29.42
CA GLY A 10 -14.53 20.04 29.44
C GLY A 10 -14.04 18.62 29.60
N ALA A 11 -14.03 18.12 30.84
CA ALA A 11 -13.80 16.71 31.13
C ALA A 11 -15.15 15.97 31.13
N LEU A 12 -15.32 15.00 30.24
CA LEU A 12 -16.38 14.00 30.30
C LEU A 12 -15.73 12.63 30.42
N LEU A 13 -15.70 12.14 31.66
CA LEU A 13 -15.55 10.74 32.03
C LEU A 13 -16.81 9.94 31.65
N LEU A 14 -16.68 8.61 31.75
CA LEU A 14 -17.68 7.52 31.79
C LEU A 14 -17.73 6.70 30.48
N MET A 15 -17.62 5.37 30.44
CA MET A 15 -17.45 4.31 31.45
C MET A 15 -16.89 3.06 30.73
N SER A 16 -16.09 2.28 31.44
CA SER A 16 -15.61 0.95 31.05
C SER A 16 -16.72 -0.09 31.17
N ALA A 17 -16.84 -0.97 30.17
CA ALA A 17 -17.51 -2.26 30.32
C ALA A 17 -16.60 -3.35 29.75
N SER A 18 -16.06 -4.17 30.64
CA SER A 18 -15.33 -5.40 30.35
C SER A 18 -16.22 -6.56 30.77
N LEU A 19 -16.54 -7.48 29.86
CA LEU A 19 -16.89 -8.85 30.22
C LEU A 19 -16.28 -9.81 29.20
N THR A 20 -15.39 -10.64 29.72
CA THR A 20 -14.76 -11.82 29.13
C THR A 20 -15.78 -12.95 29.01
N ALA A 21 -15.87 -13.59 27.85
CA ALA A 21 -16.49 -14.91 27.71
C ALA A 21 -15.47 -15.88 27.11
N CYS A 22 -14.78 -16.58 28.00
CA CYS A 22 -14.02 -17.80 27.73
C CYS A 22 -14.88 -18.96 28.24
N GLY A 23 -15.12 -19.97 27.39
CA GLY A 23 -15.93 -21.15 27.71
C GLY A 23 -15.56 -22.28 26.78
N ASP A 24 -14.55 -23.02 27.23
CA ASP A 24 -14.03 -24.30 26.75
C ASP A 24 -15.10 -25.40 26.85
N ASP A 25 -15.08 -26.38 25.93
CA ASP A 25 -15.15 -27.81 26.26
C ASP A 25 -15.24 -28.62 24.95
N GLY A 26 -14.17 -29.37 24.68
CA GLY A 26 -14.11 -30.35 23.61
C GLY A 26 -14.86 -31.63 23.99
N ASP A 27 -15.40 -32.31 22.97
CA ASP A 27 -15.86 -33.69 23.11
C ASP A 27 -15.28 -34.54 21.98
N THR A 28 -14.34 -35.40 22.36
CA THR A 28 -13.80 -36.50 21.55
C THR A 28 -14.70 -37.72 21.73
N GLY A 29 -15.38 -38.13 20.67
CA GLY A 29 -16.14 -39.38 20.60
C GLY A 29 -15.98 -40.06 19.24
N ASN A 30 -15.48 -41.28 19.28
CA ASN A 30 -14.89 -42.06 18.19
C ASN A 30 -15.90 -42.98 17.46
N SER A 31 -15.58 -43.28 16.20
CA SER A 31 -15.74 -44.56 15.49
C SER A 31 -17.04 -45.01 14.79
N ASP A 32 -16.78 -45.52 13.56
CA ASP A 32 -17.44 -46.59 12.79
C ASP A 32 -18.74 -46.21 12.06
N GLY A 33 -18.99 -46.49 10.77
CA GLY A 33 -18.34 -47.28 9.73
C GLY A 33 -19.32 -47.38 8.54
N ASP A 34 -18.85 -47.95 7.42
CA ASP A 34 -19.66 -48.48 6.29
C ASP A 34 -20.23 -47.51 5.22
N GLY A 35 -19.37 -47.22 4.25
CA GLY A 35 -19.51 -47.65 2.85
C GLY A 35 -20.87 -47.61 2.16
N LYS A 36 -21.01 -46.71 1.18
CA LYS A 36 -21.64 -47.07 -0.10
C LYS A 36 -21.16 -46.21 -1.26
N SER A 37 -20.56 -46.88 -2.23
CA SER A 37 -20.21 -46.38 -3.55
C SER A 37 -21.41 -45.76 -4.26
N SER A 38 -21.18 -44.60 -4.89
CA SER A 38 -21.88 -44.23 -6.12
C SER A 38 -20.90 -43.48 -7.01
N ALA A 39 -20.60 -44.11 -8.13
CA ALA A 39 -19.85 -43.55 -9.23
C ALA A 39 -20.59 -42.33 -9.79
N SER A 40 -19.85 -41.24 -10.01
CA SER A 40 -20.20 -40.25 -11.02
C SER A 40 -18.93 -39.83 -11.74
N THR A 41 -18.78 -40.37 -12.94
CA THR A 41 -17.93 -39.88 -14.01
C THR A 41 -18.27 -38.41 -14.30
N GLY A 42 -17.37 -37.51 -13.92
CA GLY A 42 -17.38 -36.10 -14.31
C GLY A 42 -16.00 -35.72 -14.83
N ALA A 43 -15.94 -35.32 -16.09
CA ALA A 43 -14.72 -35.02 -16.83
C ALA A 43 -13.85 -33.96 -16.12
N GLY A 44 -12.63 -34.36 -15.73
CA GLY A 44 -11.56 -33.45 -15.34
C GLY A 44 -11.07 -32.69 -16.55
N LYS A 45 -11.66 -31.52 -16.78
CA LYS A 45 -11.15 -30.49 -17.67
C LYS A 45 -9.85 -29.99 -17.06
N GLY A 46 -8.76 -30.03 -17.83
CA GLY A 46 -7.45 -29.57 -17.40
C GLY A 46 -7.57 -28.18 -16.79
N GLU A 47 -7.26 -28.11 -15.50
CA GLU A 47 -7.01 -26.88 -14.78
C GLU A 47 -5.70 -26.33 -15.36
N SER A 48 -5.84 -25.44 -16.34
CA SER A 48 -4.79 -24.51 -16.67
C SER A 48 -4.47 -23.77 -15.39
N GLY A 49 -3.34 -24.11 -14.77
CA GLY A 49 -2.81 -23.39 -13.63
C GLY A 49 -2.63 -21.94 -14.02
N GLU A 50 -3.58 -21.10 -13.62
CA GLU A 50 -3.41 -19.67 -13.59
C GLU A 50 -2.15 -19.41 -12.74
N PRO A 51 -1.15 -18.66 -13.23
CA PRO A 51 -0.05 -18.26 -12.38
C PRO A 51 -0.64 -17.48 -11.21
N ALA A 52 -0.31 -17.88 -9.98
CA ALA A 52 -0.73 -17.17 -8.79
C ALA A 52 -0.21 -15.72 -8.86
N SER A 53 -1.09 -14.82 -9.34
CA SER A 53 -0.91 -13.39 -9.28
C SER A 53 -0.55 -13.05 -7.84
N THR A 54 0.52 -12.29 -7.64
CA THR A 54 0.77 -11.68 -6.32
C THR A 54 -0.49 -10.89 -5.98
N GLU A 55 -1.23 -11.33 -4.96
CA GLU A 55 -2.38 -10.56 -4.51
C GLU A 55 -1.83 -9.30 -3.86
N LEU A 56 -1.86 -8.19 -4.60
CA LEU A 56 -1.36 -6.91 -4.14
C LEU A 56 -2.26 -6.39 -3.01
N PRO A 57 -1.68 -5.75 -1.98
CA PRO A 57 -2.46 -5.09 -0.94
C PRO A 57 -3.37 -4.01 -1.54
N GLU A 58 -4.55 -3.84 -0.95
CA GLU A 58 -5.56 -2.89 -1.39
C GLU A 58 -5.79 -1.84 -0.31
N ALA A 59 -5.85 -0.57 -0.71
CA ALA A 59 -6.17 0.56 0.15
C ALA A 59 -6.78 1.68 -0.71
N SER A 60 -8.11 1.79 -0.66
CA SER A 60 -8.90 2.53 -1.66
C SER A 60 -9.08 4.02 -1.37
N ASP A 61 -8.56 4.50 -0.24
CA ASP A 61 -8.57 5.91 0.15
C ASP A 61 -7.33 6.29 0.96
N MET A 62 -7.09 7.60 1.12
CA MET A 62 -5.86 8.08 1.74
C MET A 62 -5.69 7.62 3.20
N ALA A 63 -6.79 7.54 3.94
CA ALA A 63 -6.76 7.12 5.34
C ALA A 63 -6.39 5.63 5.47
N SER A 64 -6.91 4.77 4.59
CA SER A 64 -6.58 3.35 4.54
C SER A 64 -5.15 3.10 4.07
N ILE A 65 -4.61 3.90 3.15
CA ILE A 65 -3.19 3.82 2.76
C ILE A 65 -2.30 4.15 3.97
N ALA A 66 -2.56 5.29 4.64
CA ALA A 66 -1.79 5.68 5.82
C ALA A 66 -1.90 4.64 6.95
N TYR A 67 -3.10 4.09 7.19
CA TYR A 67 -3.29 3.01 8.16
C TYR A 67 -2.49 1.75 7.80
N TYR A 68 -2.50 1.37 6.52
CA TYR A 68 -1.76 0.23 6.00
C TYR A 68 -0.24 0.42 6.18
N LEU A 69 0.31 1.58 5.83
CA LEU A 69 1.74 1.86 6.02
C LEU A 69 2.14 1.79 7.50
N ASN A 70 1.29 2.29 8.40
CA ASN A 70 1.51 2.20 9.85
C ASN A 70 1.50 0.76 10.41
N GLN A 71 1.13 -0.27 9.62
CA GLN A 71 1.27 -1.67 10.05
C GLN A 71 2.69 -2.22 9.85
N TYR A 72 3.50 -1.57 9.03
CA TYR A 72 4.82 -2.08 8.60
C TYR A 72 5.95 -1.08 8.85
N GLY A 73 5.67 0.22 8.75
CA GLY A 73 6.56 1.32 9.10
C GLY A 73 5.76 2.43 9.76
N SER A 74 6.16 3.68 9.53
CA SER A 74 5.53 4.86 10.13
C SER A 74 5.03 5.83 9.07
N CYS A 75 3.82 6.34 9.28
CA CYS A 75 3.20 7.38 8.44
C CYS A 75 2.49 8.36 9.38
N LEU A 76 3.25 9.36 9.80
CA LEU A 76 2.93 10.41 10.76
C LEU A 76 2.59 11.71 10.02
N ASP A 77 1.86 12.60 10.70
CA ASP A 77 1.58 13.96 10.20
C ASP A 77 1.05 14.00 8.75
N LEU A 78 0.13 13.08 8.43
CA LEU A 78 -0.47 12.96 7.10
C LEU A 78 -1.05 14.30 6.64
N THR A 79 -0.48 14.84 5.57
CA THR A 79 -0.77 16.17 5.03
C THR A 79 -1.21 16.04 3.58
N PRO A 80 -2.33 16.65 3.15
CA PRO A 80 -2.72 16.70 1.75
C PRO A 80 -1.59 17.27 0.87
N GLY A 81 -1.36 16.70 -0.32
CA GLY A 81 -0.20 17.03 -1.14
C GLY A 81 -0.06 18.53 -1.45
N ALA A 82 -1.15 19.20 -1.81
CA ALA A 82 -1.13 20.65 -2.08
C ALA A 82 -0.78 21.48 -0.83
N GLU A 83 -1.20 21.05 0.36
CA GLU A 83 -0.82 21.72 1.62
C GLU A 83 0.65 21.46 1.97
N TYR A 84 1.15 20.26 1.67
CA TYR A 84 2.57 19.93 1.83
C TYR A 84 3.45 20.78 0.92
N ASP A 85 3.07 20.91 -0.36
CA ASP A 85 3.79 21.67 -1.39
C ASP A 85 3.87 23.18 -1.04
N ASP A 86 2.86 23.71 -0.34
CA ASP A 86 2.83 25.10 0.16
C ASP A 86 3.58 25.30 1.50
N SER A 87 4.09 24.23 2.10
CA SER A 87 4.71 24.27 3.42
C SER A 87 6.20 24.59 3.36
N SER A 88 6.75 25.05 4.50
CA SER A 88 8.21 25.21 4.67
C SER A 88 9.01 23.89 4.66
N LEU A 89 8.34 22.73 4.62
CA LEU A 89 9.00 21.43 4.52
C LEU A 89 9.37 21.10 3.07
N ALA A 90 8.55 21.51 2.09
CA ALA A 90 8.75 21.17 0.69
C ALA A 90 10.13 21.62 0.14
N ASP A 91 10.69 22.72 0.65
CA ASP A 91 12.02 23.20 0.25
C ASP A 91 13.19 22.36 0.82
N ARG A 92 13.01 21.73 1.98
CA ARG A 92 14.07 21.03 2.73
C ARG A 92 13.96 19.51 2.63
N ASP A 93 12.77 19.01 2.40
CA ASP A 93 12.41 17.60 2.31
C ASP A 93 11.33 17.46 1.21
N PRO A 94 11.72 17.56 -0.06
CA PRO A 94 10.75 17.56 -1.15
C PRO A 94 10.10 16.18 -1.29
N ALA A 95 8.78 16.13 -1.19
CA ALA A 95 8.03 14.92 -1.48
C ALA A 95 7.92 14.70 -2.99
N TRP A 96 7.87 13.44 -3.42
CA TRP A 96 7.74 13.09 -4.83
C TRP A 96 6.46 13.63 -5.48
N GLY A 97 6.60 14.12 -6.71
CA GLY A 97 5.52 14.71 -7.49
C GLY A 97 4.99 16.03 -6.94
N ASP A 98 4.06 16.63 -7.67
CA ASP A 98 3.44 17.91 -7.30
C ASP A 98 1.93 17.92 -7.59
N ASP A 99 1.25 19.00 -7.22
CA ASP A 99 -0.18 19.17 -7.49
C ASP A 99 -0.54 19.18 -8.99
N ASN A 100 0.39 19.45 -9.91
CA ASN A 100 0.11 19.38 -11.35
C ASN A 100 -0.15 17.93 -11.78
N MET A 101 0.54 16.95 -11.19
CA MET A 101 0.35 15.53 -11.49
C MET A 101 -1.03 15.02 -11.06
N THR A 102 -1.58 15.55 -9.96
CA THR A 102 -2.94 15.21 -9.53
C THR A 102 -4.01 15.86 -10.42
N ARG A 103 -3.70 17.03 -11.01
CA ARG A 103 -4.62 17.75 -11.91
C ARG A 103 -4.60 17.26 -13.35
N ASP A 104 -3.51 16.64 -13.78
CA ASP A 104 -3.39 16.10 -15.13
C ASP A 104 -3.96 14.66 -15.20
N PRO A 105 -5.08 14.45 -15.92
CA PRO A 105 -5.73 13.14 -16.00
C PRO A 105 -4.90 12.07 -16.69
N ALA A 106 -3.78 12.42 -17.34
CA ALA A 106 -2.83 11.47 -17.90
C ALA A 106 -2.10 10.67 -16.81
N TRP A 107 -1.95 11.21 -15.60
CA TRP A 107 -1.31 10.53 -14.48
C TRP A 107 -2.18 9.49 -13.80
N GLY A 108 -3.50 9.57 -13.94
CA GLY A 108 -4.41 8.65 -13.26
C GLY A 108 -4.36 8.73 -11.73
N ILE A 109 -3.85 9.82 -11.15
CA ILE A 109 -3.83 10.06 -9.71
C ILE A 109 -5.14 10.73 -9.30
N LYS A 110 -5.83 10.15 -8.30
CA LYS A 110 -7.07 10.70 -7.73
C LYS A 110 -6.77 11.68 -6.60
N GLU A 111 -5.80 11.32 -5.76
CA GLU A 111 -5.45 12.05 -4.55
C GLU A 111 -3.98 11.79 -4.21
N ARG A 112 -3.31 12.83 -3.71
CA ARG A 112 -1.94 12.78 -3.22
C ARG A 112 -1.90 13.31 -1.78
N ALA A 113 -1.14 12.64 -0.93
CA ALA A 113 -0.77 13.13 0.39
C ALA A 113 0.69 12.81 0.66
N VAL A 114 1.22 13.44 1.69
CA VAL A 114 2.57 13.22 2.19
C VAL A 114 2.46 12.90 3.67
N CYS A 115 3.20 11.91 4.12
CA CYS A 115 3.39 11.68 5.54
C CYS A 115 4.87 11.53 5.83
N ARG A 116 5.21 11.76 7.09
CA ARG A 116 6.57 11.63 7.59
C ARG A 116 6.74 10.31 8.31
N ASP A 117 7.90 9.71 8.19
CA ASP A 117 8.24 8.52 8.98
C ASP A 117 9.02 8.90 10.26
N ASP A 118 9.41 7.89 11.03
CA ASP A 118 10.20 8.05 12.26
C ASP A 118 11.66 8.48 12.00
N TYR A 119 12.10 8.49 10.72
CA TYR A 119 13.43 8.90 10.29
C TYR A 119 13.47 10.36 9.85
N ASP A 120 12.35 11.08 10.00
CA ASP A 120 12.16 12.44 9.52
C ASP A 120 12.15 12.56 7.98
N ASP A 121 11.92 11.49 7.23
CA ASP A 121 11.83 11.51 5.76
C ASP A 121 10.36 11.58 5.30
N SER A 122 10.12 12.25 4.17
CA SER A 122 8.77 12.41 3.60
C SER A 122 8.46 11.36 2.56
N SER A 123 7.44 10.53 2.83
CA SER A 123 6.89 9.56 1.90
C SER A 123 5.65 10.11 1.20
N THR A 124 5.55 9.91 -0.11
CA THR A 124 4.38 10.30 -0.90
C THR A 124 3.41 9.14 -1.05
N LEU A 125 2.14 9.40 -0.75
CA LEU A 125 1.03 8.46 -0.88
C LEU A 125 0.12 8.89 -2.01
N LEU A 126 -0.27 7.95 -2.87
CA LEU A 126 -1.10 8.21 -4.05
C LEU A 126 -2.29 7.26 -4.07
N VAL A 127 -3.50 7.81 -4.07
CA VAL A 127 -4.69 7.05 -4.48
C VAL A 127 -4.76 7.11 -5.99
N LEU A 128 -4.82 5.95 -6.65
CA LEU A 128 -4.86 5.88 -8.10
C LEU A 128 -6.29 5.67 -8.60
N SER A 129 -6.69 6.47 -9.57
CA SER A 129 -7.92 6.26 -10.36
C SER A 129 -7.69 5.32 -11.54
N ASP A 130 -6.46 5.21 -12.04
CA ASP A 130 -6.10 4.40 -13.20
C ASP A 130 -4.63 3.99 -13.12
N MET A 131 -4.38 2.74 -12.72
CA MET A 131 -3.03 2.17 -12.57
C MET A 131 -2.26 2.15 -13.90
N LYS A 132 -2.94 1.88 -15.02
CA LYS A 132 -2.28 1.81 -16.32
C LYS A 132 -1.78 3.18 -16.76
N LYS A 133 -2.58 4.23 -16.55
CA LYS A 133 -2.16 5.61 -16.80
C LYS A 133 -0.99 6.00 -15.93
N PHE A 134 -1.05 5.70 -14.63
CA PHE A 134 0.04 5.96 -13.71
C PHE A 134 1.35 5.31 -14.19
N GLN A 135 1.31 4.00 -14.47
CA GLN A 135 2.48 3.28 -14.99
C GLN A 135 2.96 3.81 -16.34
N THR A 136 2.06 4.33 -17.18
CA THR A 136 2.42 4.94 -18.47
C THR A 136 3.23 6.21 -18.27
N SER A 137 2.80 7.09 -17.35
CA SER A 137 3.52 8.31 -16.99
C SER A 137 4.84 8.02 -16.28
N MET A 138 4.87 7.00 -15.41
CA MET A 138 6.09 6.49 -14.77
C MET A 138 7.13 6.04 -15.79
N HIS A 139 6.71 5.21 -16.76
CA HIS A 139 7.57 4.75 -17.84
C HIS A 139 8.06 5.91 -18.73
N ALA A 140 7.16 6.81 -19.13
CA ALA A 140 7.52 7.95 -19.99
C ALA A 140 8.50 8.93 -19.32
N GLY A 141 8.38 9.12 -18.00
CA GLY A 141 9.27 9.96 -17.21
C GLY A 141 10.55 9.27 -16.71
N ASN A 142 10.70 7.97 -16.97
CA ASN A 142 11.78 7.14 -16.41
C ASN A 142 11.91 7.27 -14.88
N TYR A 143 10.76 7.35 -14.19
CA TYR A 143 10.70 7.42 -12.74
C TYR A 143 10.91 6.02 -12.12
N SER A 144 11.50 5.99 -10.93
CA SER A 144 11.80 4.78 -10.17
C SER A 144 11.39 4.92 -8.71
N SER A 145 11.65 3.89 -7.91
CA SER A 145 11.43 3.90 -6.45
C SER A 145 9.98 3.99 -6.01
N ILE A 146 9.03 3.67 -6.89
CA ILE A 146 7.61 3.59 -6.54
C ILE A 146 7.23 2.15 -6.19
N LEU A 147 6.57 2.02 -5.04
CA LEU A 147 5.92 0.80 -4.57
C LEU A 147 4.45 0.81 -4.97
N ILE A 148 3.96 -0.33 -5.41
CA ILE A 148 2.64 -0.51 -6.02
C ILE A 148 1.80 -1.44 -5.14
N GLY A 149 0.63 -0.95 -4.73
CA GLY A 149 -0.50 -1.75 -4.29
C GLY A 149 -1.48 -1.97 -5.44
N LYS A 150 -2.66 -2.51 -5.14
CA LYS A 150 -3.69 -2.80 -6.14
C LYS A 150 -4.27 -1.53 -6.77
N ASP A 151 -4.52 -0.52 -5.95
CA ASP A 151 -5.22 0.73 -6.28
C ASP A 151 -4.52 1.99 -5.74
N PHE A 152 -3.31 1.82 -5.18
CA PHE A 152 -2.51 2.90 -4.65
C PHE A 152 -1.03 2.72 -4.97
N ALA A 153 -0.26 3.79 -4.80
CA ALA A 153 1.18 3.78 -4.93
C ALA A 153 1.82 4.59 -3.80
N VAL A 154 3.05 4.23 -3.45
CA VAL A 154 3.84 4.88 -2.41
C VAL A 154 5.23 5.14 -2.95
N GLU A 155 5.68 6.37 -2.81
CA GLU A 155 7.09 6.73 -2.92
C GLU A 155 7.65 6.80 -1.49
N PRO A 156 8.52 5.86 -1.08
CA PRO A 156 9.09 5.87 0.26
C PRO A 156 10.15 6.96 0.38
N GLY A 157 10.14 7.71 1.48
CA GLY A 157 11.05 8.85 1.69
C GLY A 157 12.53 8.50 1.83
N GLY A 158 12.88 7.25 2.12
CA GLY A 158 14.24 6.84 2.41
C GLY A 158 14.48 5.34 2.34
N THR A 159 15.75 4.93 2.49
CA THR A 159 16.14 3.51 2.44
C THR A 159 15.58 2.75 3.64
N GLU A 160 15.58 3.37 4.81
CA GLU A 160 15.01 2.84 6.04
C GLU A 160 13.51 2.53 5.87
N THR A 161 12.76 3.44 5.25
CA THR A 161 11.34 3.27 4.95
C THR A 161 11.10 2.18 3.90
N ILE A 162 12.00 2.04 2.92
CA ILE A 162 11.99 0.90 1.99
C ILE A 162 12.17 -0.41 2.75
N GLU A 163 13.13 -0.50 3.67
CA GLU A 163 13.39 -1.71 4.47
C GLU A 163 12.17 -2.10 5.31
N ASP A 164 11.54 -1.14 5.99
CA ASP A 164 10.34 -1.36 6.80
C ASP A 164 9.17 -1.89 5.94
N LEU A 165 9.01 -1.34 4.72
CA LEU A 165 7.94 -1.74 3.80
C LEU A 165 8.19 -3.06 3.05
N LYS A 166 9.35 -3.71 3.16
CA LYS A 166 9.61 -5.00 2.48
C LYS A 166 8.64 -6.10 2.89
N ALA A 167 8.16 -6.07 4.14
CA ALA A 167 7.22 -7.05 4.68
C ALA A 167 5.75 -6.74 4.33
N SER A 168 5.48 -5.60 3.70
CA SER A 168 4.12 -5.10 3.45
C SER A 168 3.34 -5.92 2.41
N GLY A 169 4.05 -6.49 1.43
CA GLY A 169 3.45 -7.10 0.25
C GLY A 169 3.26 -6.12 -0.92
N LEU A 170 3.65 -4.85 -0.75
CA LEU A 170 3.88 -3.96 -1.89
C LEU A 170 4.97 -4.52 -2.81
N VAL A 171 5.00 -4.06 -4.05
CA VAL A 171 6.02 -4.45 -5.04
C VAL A 171 6.55 -3.21 -5.75
N ALA A 172 7.83 -3.23 -6.10
CA ALA A 172 8.46 -2.14 -6.84
C ALA A 172 8.03 -2.18 -8.31
N LEU A 173 7.69 -1.01 -8.87
CA LEU A 173 7.55 -0.82 -10.31
C LEU A 173 8.93 -0.57 -10.93
N SER A 174 9.34 -1.42 -11.87
CA SER A 174 10.56 -1.25 -12.64
C SER A 174 10.24 -1.14 -14.12
N CYS A 175 10.45 0.03 -14.69
CA CYS A 175 10.23 0.36 -16.10
C CYS A 175 11.52 0.52 -16.91
N ASP A 176 12.67 0.47 -16.23
CA ASP A 176 14.00 0.63 -16.84
C ASP A 176 14.48 -0.71 -17.42
N PRO A 177 14.69 -0.83 -18.75
CA PRO A 177 15.15 -2.07 -19.38
C PRO A 177 16.62 -2.40 -19.07
N GLU A 178 17.42 -1.42 -18.64
CA GLU A 178 18.82 -1.63 -18.25
C GLU A 178 18.93 -2.14 -16.81
N ARG A 179 17.90 -1.94 -16.00
CA ARG A 179 17.84 -2.39 -14.61
C ARG A 179 17.72 -3.90 -14.55
N ARG A 180 18.82 -4.55 -14.16
CA ARG A 180 18.85 -6.00 -13.93
C ARG A 180 18.29 -6.33 -12.56
N ILE A 181 17.13 -6.97 -12.54
CA ILE A 181 16.58 -7.60 -11.33
C ILE A 181 17.32 -8.92 -11.09
N PRO A 182 17.95 -9.13 -9.92
CA PRO A 182 18.71 -10.34 -9.64
C PRO A 182 17.87 -11.61 -9.72
N SER A 183 18.50 -12.74 -10.01
CA SER A 183 17.84 -14.05 -9.96
C SER A 183 17.37 -14.35 -8.53
N GLY A 184 16.15 -14.87 -8.40
CA GLY A 184 15.54 -15.21 -7.11
C GLY A 184 14.44 -14.25 -6.67
N TYR A 185 14.33 -13.07 -7.30
CA TYR A 185 13.21 -12.17 -7.09
C TYR A 185 12.05 -12.48 -8.03
N LYS A 186 10.83 -12.35 -7.52
CA LYS A 186 9.60 -12.48 -8.29
C LYS A 186 9.48 -11.30 -9.26
N GLN A 187 9.07 -11.59 -10.49
CA GLN A 187 8.81 -10.60 -11.52
C GLN A 187 7.49 -10.96 -12.20
N GLU A 188 6.58 -10.00 -12.29
CA GLU A 188 5.31 -10.13 -12.99
C GLU A 188 5.18 -8.96 -13.98
N PRO A 189 4.53 -9.16 -15.14
CA PRO A 189 4.25 -8.05 -16.04
C PRO A 189 3.45 -6.95 -15.33
N ALA A 190 3.83 -5.69 -15.55
CA ALA A 190 2.99 -4.56 -15.17
C ALA A 190 1.85 -4.37 -16.20
N GLN A 191 1.02 -3.34 -16.04
CA GLN A 191 -0.08 -3.01 -16.97
C GLN A 191 0.40 -2.28 -18.25
N VAL A 192 1.68 -1.92 -18.29
CA VAL A 192 2.35 -1.23 -19.40
C VAL A 192 3.52 -2.08 -19.87
N ASP A 193 3.58 -2.31 -21.18
CA ASP A 193 4.67 -3.07 -21.82
C ASP A 193 6.02 -2.42 -21.54
N GLY A 194 7.02 -3.23 -21.19
CA GLY A 194 8.35 -2.75 -20.80
C GLY A 194 8.51 -2.50 -19.31
N CYS A 195 7.41 -2.50 -18.53
CA CYS A 195 7.46 -2.43 -17.08
C CYS A 195 7.17 -3.79 -16.43
N VAL A 196 7.80 -4.03 -15.28
CA VAL A 196 7.56 -5.20 -14.43
C VAL A 196 7.30 -4.78 -12.99
N LEU A 197 6.51 -5.59 -12.29
CA LEU A 197 6.34 -5.54 -10.85
C LEU A 197 7.26 -6.57 -10.21
N THR A 198 7.99 -6.19 -9.17
CA THR A 198 8.96 -7.08 -8.51
C THR A 198 9.02 -6.88 -7.01
N ASN A 199 9.30 -7.95 -6.27
CA ASN A 199 9.65 -7.86 -4.86
C ASN A 199 11.15 -7.53 -4.63
N TYR A 200 11.86 -7.11 -5.69
CA TYR A 200 13.19 -6.54 -5.59
C TYR A 200 13.11 -5.04 -5.36
N TYR A 201 13.57 -4.62 -4.18
CA TYR A 201 13.70 -3.22 -3.81
C TYR A 201 15.14 -2.81 -4.05
N ALA A 202 15.34 -1.90 -4.99
CA ALA A 202 16.67 -1.41 -5.30
C ALA A 202 16.99 -0.22 -4.38
N ASN A 203 18.08 -0.36 -3.63
CA ASN A 203 18.66 0.70 -2.82
C ASN A 203 19.73 1.45 -3.63
#